data_AF-A0A7K2M943-F1
#
_entry.id   AF-A0A7K2M943-F1
#
_cell.length_a   1.000
_cell.length_b   1.000
_cell.length_c   1.000
_cell.angle_alpha   90.00
_cell.angle_beta   90.00
_cell.angle_gamma   90.00
#
_symmetry.space_group_name_H-M   'P 1'
#
loop_
_entity.id
_entity.type
_entity.pdbx_description
1 polymer ?
#
loop_
_entity_poly.entity_id
_entity_poly.type
_entity_poly.pdbx_seq_one_letter_code
_entity_poly.pdbx_strand_id
1 'polypeptide(L)'
;MPLSERQLDAFADKHAGQIPFDTSPRHLAGPGDARHVTHGLAAAGWATVSDPLSAEIVMASPDHRYRLQFDPQSATSAWWRLRAAPGDNDHGWYAEFGELVPAEVLAGLTDALITPPSSQPDPWQPVTSAGWQYEDAGRAFSPDSLCRIEHRPMSEFHERPSWHIEVRTSSDESFPGPRIWHAFLDEHVPDRLVGAFLGALADQSPLQRGMFDRTAHYSAVQEPSPLRPQQVVDAHTARVKTLRAQARAVRRQQTANATPPAPTTAVQSAARR
;
A
#
# COMPACT_ATOMS: atom_id res chain seq x y z
N MET A 1 0.70 -9.14 17.06
CA MET A 1 0.05 -10.47 17.01
C MET A 1 0.12 -11.00 15.59
N PRO A 2 0.62 -12.22 15.34
CA PRO A 2 0.62 -12.78 13.99
C PRO A 2 -0.82 -13.00 13.51
N LEU A 3 -1.03 -12.88 12.19
CA LEU A 3 -2.33 -13.15 11.57
C LEU A 3 -2.81 -14.58 11.90
N SER A 4 -3.91 -14.68 12.64
CA SER A 4 -4.51 -15.92 13.12
C SER A 4 -5.45 -16.56 12.09
N GLU A 5 -5.72 -17.86 12.25
CA GLU A 5 -6.69 -18.60 11.42
C GLU A 5 -8.09 -18.00 11.53
N ARG A 6 -8.53 -17.67 12.76
CA ARG A 6 -9.82 -17.00 12.99
C ARG A 6 -9.99 -15.69 12.21
N GLN A 7 -8.91 -14.93 12.01
CA GLN A 7 -8.96 -13.69 11.22
C GLN A 7 -9.11 -13.97 9.72
N LEU A 8 -8.50 -15.06 9.24
CA LEU A 8 -8.68 -15.53 7.86
C LEU A 8 -10.10 -16.09 7.67
N ASP A 9 -10.61 -16.85 8.64
CA ASP A 9 -11.98 -17.37 8.61
C ASP A 9 -13.00 -16.23 8.58
N ALA A 10 -12.82 -15.20 9.40
CA ALA A 10 -13.68 -14.00 9.35
C ALA A 10 -13.61 -13.25 8.01
N PHE A 11 -12.51 -13.38 7.25
CA PHE A 11 -12.44 -12.89 5.88
C PHE A 11 -13.23 -13.81 4.95
N ALA A 12 -13.01 -15.11 5.04
CA ALA A 12 -13.73 -16.12 4.27
C ALA A 12 -15.24 -16.00 4.48
N ASP A 13 -15.73 -15.91 5.71
CA ASP A 13 -17.15 -15.81 6.05
C ASP A 13 -17.82 -14.60 5.41
N LYS A 14 -17.15 -13.44 5.40
CA LYS A 14 -17.69 -12.24 4.74
C LYS A 14 -17.76 -12.42 3.22
N HIS A 15 -16.72 -12.97 2.61
CA HIS A 15 -16.57 -12.98 1.14
C HIS A 15 -17.17 -14.23 0.47
N ALA A 16 -17.28 -15.36 1.17
CA ALA A 16 -17.79 -16.62 0.62
C ALA A 16 -19.31 -16.58 0.31
N GLY A 17 -20.06 -15.72 1.01
CA GLY A 17 -21.48 -15.51 0.76
C GLY A 17 -21.80 -14.38 -0.22
N GLN A 18 -20.80 -13.61 -0.66
CA GLN A 18 -21.01 -12.47 -1.55
C GLN A 18 -20.95 -12.90 -3.01
N ILE A 19 -21.88 -12.38 -3.83
CA ILE A 19 -21.80 -12.52 -5.29
C ILE A 19 -20.72 -11.55 -5.78
N PRO A 20 -19.62 -12.03 -6.37
CA PRO A 20 -18.53 -11.16 -6.80
C PRO A 20 -18.85 -10.42 -8.10
N PHE A 21 -18.39 -9.18 -8.17
CA PHE A 21 -18.44 -8.29 -9.32
C PHE A 21 -17.04 -7.80 -9.65
N ASP A 22 -16.70 -7.86 -10.93
CA ASP A 22 -15.51 -7.24 -11.49
C ASP A 22 -15.77 -5.73 -11.61
N THR A 23 -15.00 -4.92 -10.89
CA THR A 23 -15.16 -3.46 -10.85
C THR A 23 -13.96 -2.74 -11.45
N SER A 24 -14.23 -1.91 -12.46
CA SER A 24 -13.22 -1.15 -13.22
C SER A 24 -13.69 0.28 -13.53
N PRO A 25 -12.78 1.22 -13.81
CA PRO A 25 -11.33 1.12 -13.59
C PRO A 25 -10.99 1.15 -12.09
N ARG A 26 -9.81 0.66 -11.73
CA ARG A 26 -9.41 0.46 -10.32
C ARG A 26 -9.52 1.72 -9.47
N HIS A 27 -9.15 2.88 -10.03
CA HIS A 27 -9.19 4.17 -9.34
C HIS A 27 -10.61 4.62 -8.96
N LEU A 28 -11.67 4.01 -9.51
CA LEU A 28 -13.07 4.30 -9.17
C LEU A 28 -13.74 3.19 -8.35
N ALA A 29 -13.06 2.06 -8.10
CA ALA A 29 -13.65 0.88 -7.48
C ALA A 29 -14.03 1.06 -6.00
N GLY A 30 -13.60 2.15 -5.36
CA GLY A 30 -13.87 2.40 -3.95
C GLY A 30 -12.95 1.63 -3.00
N PRO A 31 -13.10 1.86 -1.68
CA PRO A 31 -12.12 1.46 -0.68
C PRO A 31 -11.97 -0.05 -0.52
N GLY A 32 -12.98 -0.85 -0.84
CA GLY A 32 -12.93 -2.30 -0.70
C GLY A 32 -12.75 -2.74 0.76
N ASP A 33 -12.15 -3.91 0.96
CA ASP A 33 -11.87 -4.45 2.28
C ASP A 33 -10.47 -4.06 2.78
N ALA A 34 -10.41 -3.26 3.85
CA ALA A 34 -9.16 -2.84 4.48
C ALA A 34 -8.22 -4.00 4.89
N ARG A 35 -8.76 -5.22 5.02
CA ARG A 35 -7.98 -6.43 5.31
C ARG A 35 -7.02 -6.82 4.18
N HIS A 36 -7.18 -6.30 2.97
CA HIS A 36 -6.14 -6.41 1.93
C HIS A 36 -4.81 -5.80 2.36
N VAL A 37 -4.84 -4.69 3.12
CA VAL A 37 -3.65 -4.05 3.68
C VAL A 37 -3.24 -4.74 4.99
N THR A 38 -4.17 -4.84 5.95
CA THR A 38 -3.82 -5.26 7.32
C THR A 38 -3.45 -6.74 7.43
N HIS A 39 -4.09 -7.64 6.67
CA HIS A 39 -3.69 -9.05 6.67
C HIS A 39 -2.31 -9.26 6.05
N GLY A 40 -1.98 -8.52 4.98
CA GLY A 40 -0.66 -8.58 4.35
C GLY A 40 0.46 -8.19 5.34
N LEU A 41 0.29 -7.05 6.01
CA LEU A 41 1.23 -6.59 7.03
C LEU A 41 1.32 -7.53 8.23
N ALA A 42 0.18 -7.98 8.77
CA ALA A 42 0.15 -8.93 9.88
C ALA A 42 0.81 -10.27 9.52
N ALA A 43 0.68 -10.71 8.26
CA ALA A 43 1.35 -11.91 7.76
C ALA A 43 2.87 -11.73 7.63
N ALA A 44 3.33 -10.51 7.35
CA ALA A 44 4.74 -10.13 7.38
C ALA A 44 5.31 -9.99 8.80
N GLY A 45 4.45 -10.00 9.82
CA GLY A 45 4.83 -9.94 11.23
C GLY A 45 4.64 -8.58 11.89
N TRP A 46 4.02 -7.62 11.19
CA TRP A 46 3.65 -6.35 11.80
C TRP A 46 2.69 -6.56 12.96
N ALA A 47 2.79 -5.71 13.98
CA ALA A 47 1.97 -5.78 15.17
C ALA A 47 1.04 -4.57 15.27
N THR A 48 -0.22 -4.82 15.62
CA THR A 48 -1.14 -3.75 16.05
C THR A 48 -0.66 -3.18 17.37
N VAL A 49 -0.52 -1.85 17.43
CA VAL A 49 -0.08 -1.08 18.59
C VAL A 49 -1.14 -0.06 19.05
N SER A 50 -2.25 0.07 18.33
CA SER A 50 -3.40 0.87 18.78
C SER A 50 -4.17 0.16 19.89
N ASP A 51 -4.95 0.95 20.64
CA ASP A 51 -5.93 0.45 21.61
C ASP A 51 -6.98 -0.42 20.88
N PRO A 52 -7.25 -1.66 21.32
CA PRO A 52 -8.26 -2.53 20.72
C PRO A 52 -9.68 -1.95 20.70
N LEU A 53 -9.98 -0.98 21.57
CA LEU A 53 -11.27 -0.30 21.65
C LEU A 53 -11.31 1.03 20.86
N SER A 54 -10.18 1.44 20.27
CA SER A 54 -10.14 2.58 19.36
C SER A 54 -10.68 2.21 17.98
N ALA A 55 -11.33 3.18 17.33
CA ALA A 55 -11.71 3.07 15.91
C ALA A 55 -10.47 3.16 14.98
N GLU A 56 -9.35 3.65 15.49
CA GLU A 56 -8.08 3.76 14.79
C GLU A 56 -7.30 2.44 14.84
N ILE A 57 -6.76 2.04 13.70
CA ILE A 57 -5.83 0.91 13.61
C ILE A 57 -4.43 1.43 13.37
N VAL A 58 -3.51 1.13 14.28
CA VAL A 58 -2.09 1.43 14.10
C VAL A 58 -1.30 0.15 14.09
N MET A 59 -0.47 -0.05 13.06
CA MET A 59 0.43 -1.18 12.94
C MET A 59 1.88 -0.71 12.85
N ALA A 60 2.78 -1.40 13.55
CA ALA A 60 4.22 -1.18 13.49
C ALA A 60 4.94 -2.39 12.88
N SER A 61 5.97 -2.13 12.08
CA SER A 61 6.82 -3.19 11.53
C SER A 61 7.65 -3.88 12.61
N PRO A 62 8.11 -5.12 12.37
CA PRO A 62 8.94 -5.86 13.35
C PRO A 62 10.25 -5.17 13.74
N ASP A 63 10.80 -4.37 12.83
CA ASP A 63 12.02 -3.57 13.03
C ASP A 63 11.73 -2.16 13.54
N HIS A 64 10.46 -1.84 13.83
CA HIS A 64 9.98 -0.52 14.27
C HIS A 64 10.31 0.65 13.33
N ARG A 65 10.80 0.37 12.12
CA ARG A 65 11.12 1.39 11.13
C ARG A 65 9.89 1.98 10.47
N TYR A 66 8.83 1.20 10.30
CA TYR A 66 7.63 1.61 9.61
C TYR A 66 6.41 1.59 10.52
N ARG A 67 5.54 2.58 10.34
CA ARG A 67 4.27 2.69 11.04
C ARG A 67 3.16 3.02 10.05
N LEU A 68 2.13 2.18 10.03
CA LEU A 68 0.90 2.41 9.28
C LEU A 68 -0.20 2.81 10.27
N GLN A 69 -0.96 3.83 9.93
CA GLN A 69 -2.12 4.30 10.66
C GLN A 69 -3.33 4.31 9.71
N PHE A 70 -4.44 3.77 10.17
CA PHE A 70 -5.76 3.87 9.57
C PHE A 70 -6.67 4.60 10.56
N ASP A 71 -7.09 5.80 10.20
CA ASP A 71 -7.90 6.70 11.02
C ASP A 71 -9.13 7.16 10.23
N PRO A 72 -10.29 6.50 10.41
CA PRO A 72 -11.52 6.87 9.73
C PRO A 72 -12.13 8.19 10.24
N GLN A 73 -11.58 8.77 11.31
CA GLN A 73 -12.04 10.04 11.90
C GLN A 73 -11.17 11.23 11.49
N SER A 74 -10.20 11.03 10.59
CA SER A 74 -9.29 12.06 10.12
C SER A 74 -10.01 13.24 9.47
N ALA A 75 -9.77 14.45 9.99
CA ALA A 75 -10.36 15.69 9.48
C ALA A 75 -9.81 16.10 8.09
N THR A 76 -8.66 15.55 7.68
CA THR A 76 -8.03 15.83 6.38
C THR A 76 -8.51 14.87 5.28
N SER A 77 -9.43 13.95 5.60
CA SER A 77 -9.84 12.83 4.74
C SER A 77 -8.72 11.87 4.34
N ALA A 78 -7.51 12.05 4.88
CA ALA A 78 -6.38 11.13 4.77
C ALA A 78 -6.52 10.03 5.83
N TRP A 79 -7.23 8.96 5.46
CA TRP A 79 -7.52 7.85 6.35
C TRP A 79 -6.30 6.97 6.57
N TRP A 80 -5.48 6.79 5.54
CA TRP A 80 -4.28 5.98 5.63
C TRP A 80 -3.05 6.86 5.69
N ARG A 81 -2.16 6.58 6.64
CA ARG A 81 -0.88 7.27 6.79
C ARG A 81 0.21 6.25 7.01
N LEU A 82 1.26 6.33 6.21
CA LEU A 82 2.42 5.45 6.30
C LEU A 82 3.66 6.29 6.51
N ARG A 83 4.43 5.95 7.54
CA ARG A 83 5.64 6.67 7.90
C ARG A 83 6.80 5.71 8.06
N ALA A 84 7.94 6.08 7.51
CA ALA A 84 9.23 5.50 7.87
C ALA A 84 9.96 6.43 8.84
N ALA A 85 10.45 5.86 9.94
CA ALA A 85 11.38 6.53 10.82
C ALA A 85 12.71 6.76 10.08
N PRO A 86 13.39 7.89 10.31
CA PRO A 86 14.74 8.09 9.82
C PRO A 86 15.66 7.00 10.40
N GLY A 87 16.52 6.45 9.54
CA GLY A 87 17.59 5.52 9.94
C GLY A 87 18.93 6.24 10.03
N ASP A 88 19.99 5.51 10.38
CA ASP A 88 21.34 6.08 10.53
C ASP A 88 21.86 6.77 9.24
N ASN A 89 21.43 6.29 8.07
CA ASN A 89 21.80 6.82 6.75
C ASN A 89 20.59 7.05 5.82
N ASP A 90 19.36 7.00 6.33
CA ASP A 90 18.16 7.16 5.50
C ASP A 90 17.25 8.24 6.07
N HIS A 91 16.73 9.09 5.18
CA HIS A 91 15.75 10.08 5.55
C HIS A 91 14.42 9.37 5.84
N GLY A 92 13.77 9.78 6.93
CA GLY A 92 12.39 9.35 7.17
C GLY A 92 11.51 9.88 6.04
N TRP A 93 10.51 9.10 5.66
CA TRP A 93 9.56 9.47 4.62
C TRP A 93 8.13 9.28 5.08
N TYR A 94 7.22 9.94 4.38
CA TYR A 94 5.80 10.00 4.68
C TYR A 94 4.96 9.83 3.42
N ALA A 95 3.88 9.07 3.56
CA ALA A 95 2.84 8.95 2.57
C ALA A 95 1.46 8.96 3.23
N GLU A 96 0.48 9.53 2.56
CA GLU A 96 -0.91 9.54 2.99
C GLU A 96 -1.86 9.22 1.84
N PHE A 97 -3.01 8.61 2.18
CA PHE A 97 -4.01 8.17 1.21
C PHE A 97 -5.41 8.42 1.76
N GLY A 98 -6.29 8.86 0.86
CA GLY A 98 -7.64 9.26 1.17
C GLY A 98 -8.58 8.10 1.53
N GLU A 99 -9.75 8.44 2.08
CA GLU A 99 -10.82 7.50 2.46
C GLU A 99 -11.16 6.46 1.38
N LEU A 100 -11.36 6.90 0.13
CA LEU A 100 -11.87 6.04 -0.95
C LEU A 100 -10.77 5.40 -1.80
N VAL A 101 -9.50 5.46 -1.36
CA VAL A 101 -8.40 4.76 -2.05
C VAL A 101 -8.69 3.25 -2.01
N PRO A 102 -8.64 2.53 -3.15
CA PRO A 102 -8.85 1.09 -3.15
C PRO A 102 -7.79 0.39 -2.28
N ALA A 103 -8.24 -0.40 -1.31
CA ALA A 103 -7.34 -1.11 -0.39
C ALA A 103 -6.39 -2.05 -1.14
N GLU A 104 -6.79 -2.61 -2.28
CA GLU A 104 -5.95 -3.48 -3.11
C GLU A 104 -4.79 -2.70 -3.76
N VAL A 105 -5.03 -1.46 -4.18
CA VAL A 105 -4.00 -0.56 -4.74
C VAL A 105 -3.02 -0.15 -3.66
N LEU A 106 -3.52 0.32 -2.50
CA LEU A 106 -2.67 0.62 -1.34
C LEU A 106 -1.88 -0.62 -0.89
N ALA A 107 -2.50 -1.79 -0.97
CA ALA A 107 -1.83 -3.02 -0.57
C ALA A 107 -0.71 -3.43 -1.54
N GLY A 108 -0.73 -3.00 -2.80
CA GLY A 108 0.41 -3.12 -3.72
C GLY A 108 1.67 -2.41 -3.20
N LEU A 109 1.49 -1.19 -2.64
CA LEU A 109 2.56 -0.46 -1.97
C LEU A 109 3.05 -1.21 -0.72
N THR A 110 2.14 -1.69 0.14
CA THR A 110 2.55 -2.38 1.37
C THR A 110 3.20 -3.73 1.12
N ASP A 111 2.83 -4.42 0.04
CA ASP A 111 3.47 -5.67 -0.37
C ASP A 111 4.93 -5.43 -0.83
N ALA A 112 5.19 -4.30 -1.49
CA ALA A 112 6.54 -3.88 -1.89
C ALA A 112 7.44 -3.48 -0.71
N LEU A 113 6.86 -3.15 0.47
CA LEU A 113 7.63 -3.00 1.71
C LEU A 113 8.14 -4.35 2.23
N ILE A 114 7.35 -5.42 2.03
CA ILE A 114 7.63 -6.77 2.54
C ILE A 114 8.57 -7.52 1.60
N THR A 115 8.44 -7.27 0.29
CA THR A 115 9.21 -7.93 -0.76
C THR A 115 10.65 -7.40 -0.78
N PRO A 116 11.67 -8.27 -0.99
CA PRO A 116 13.05 -7.84 -1.14
C PRO A 116 13.20 -6.78 -2.25
N PRO A 117 14.09 -5.79 -2.10
CA PRO A 117 14.37 -4.84 -3.17
C PRO A 117 14.91 -5.58 -4.41
N SER A 118 14.24 -5.44 -5.54
CA SER A 118 14.73 -5.82 -6.86
C SER A 118 15.31 -4.59 -7.59
N SER A 119 16.14 -4.80 -8.63
CA SER A 119 16.56 -3.69 -9.49
C SER A 119 15.31 -3.10 -10.14
N GLN A 120 15.13 -1.79 -10.01
CA GLN A 120 13.81 -1.24 -10.24
C GLN A 120 13.74 -0.43 -11.54
N PRO A 121 12.69 -0.64 -12.36
CA PRO A 121 12.37 0.23 -13.46
C PRO A 121 11.83 1.59 -12.97
N ASP A 122 11.91 2.58 -13.85
CA ASP A 122 11.25 3.89 -13.75
C ASP A 122 9.81 3.77 -13.18
N PRO A 123 9.45 4.53 -12.12
CA PRO A 123 8.10 4.55 -11.54
C PRO A 123 6.97 4.80 -12.55
N TRP A 124 7.25 5.48 -13.66
CA TRP A 124 6.28 5.75 -14.73
C TRP A 124 6.07 4.59 -15.70
N GLN A 125 6.97 3.60 -15.71
CA GLN A 125 6.91 2.49 -16.66
C GLN A 125 5.58 1.70 -16.59
N PRO A 126 5.03 1.37 -15.41
CA PRO A 126 3.73 0.69 -15.34
C PRO A 126 2.57 1.54 -15.85
N VAL A 127 2.62 2.85 -15.62
CA VAL A 127 1.57 3.82 -16.00
C VAL A 127 1.54 3.98 -17.53
N THR A 128 2.69 4.24 -18.12
CA THR A 128 2.85 4.37 -19.58
C THR A 128 2.51 3.05 -20.30
N SER A 129 2.92 1.91 -19.75
CA SER A 129 2.60 0.58 -20.32
C SER A 129 1.12 0.24 -20.26
N ALA A 130 0.38 0.80 -19.30
CA ALA A 130 -1.07 0.66 -19.20
C ALA A 130 -1.85 1.57 -20.16
N GLY A 131 -1.16 2.38 -20.98
CA GLY A 131 -1.76 3.27 -21.96
C GLY A 131 -2.27 4.58 -21.38
N TRP A 132 -1.80 4.98 -20.19
CA TRP A 132 -2.11 6.28 -19.62
C TRP A 132 -1.41 7.38 -20.43
N GLN A 133 -2.07 8.53 -20.56
CA GLN A 133 -1.50 9.68 -21.25
C GLN A 133 -0.43 10.29 -20.35
N TYR A 134 0.84 10.22 -20.78
CA TYR A 134 1.97 10.80 -20.05
C TYR A 134 2.41 12.10 -20.73
N GLU A 135 2.55 13.16 -19.95
CA GLU A 135 3.08 14.44 -20.37
C GLU A 135 4.50 14.61 -19.82
N ASP A 136 5.40 15.14 -20.65
CA ASP A 136 6.81 15.37 -20.32
C ASP A 136 7.04 16.27 -19.09
N ALA A 137 5.98 16.94 -18.59
CA ALA A 137 5.98 17.74 -17.37
C ALA A 137 5.86 16.91 -16.07
N GLY A 138 6.00 15.58 -16.14
CA GLY A 138 5.85 14.70 -14.96
C GLY A 138 4.40 14.51 -14.56
N ARG A 139 3.49 14.48 -15.53
CA ARG A 139 2.05 14.26 -15.30
C ARG A 139 1.56 13.06 -16.09
N ALA A 140 0.62 12.32 -15.52
CA ALA A 140 -0.08 11.27 -16.23
C ALA A 140 -1.58 11.30 -15.95
N PHE A 141 -2.37 10.92 -16.95
CA PHE A 141 -3.83 10.85 -16.86
C PHE A 141 -4.31 9.45 -17.22
N SER A 142 -5.27 8.95 -16.46
CA SER A 142 -5.99 7.72 -16.81
C SER A 142 -6.73 7.88 -18.14
N PRO A 143 -7.08 6.78 -18.83
CA PRO A 143 -7.81 6.85 -20.10
C PRO A 143 -9.17 7.57 -20.04
N ASP A 144 -9.81 7.62 -18.87
CA ASP A 144 -11.04 8.36 -18.61
C ASP A 144 -10.80 9.80 -18.12
N SER A 145 -9.53 10.20 -17.97
CA SER A 145 -9.07 11.50 -17.46
C SER A 145 -9.59 11.86 -16.06
N LEU A 146 -10.09 10.90 -15.29
CA LEU A 146 -10.59 11.12 -13.93
C LEU A 146 -9.50 10.93 -12.86
N CYS A 147 -8.46 10.16 -13.15
CA CYS A 147 -7.29 10.02 -12.30
C CYS A 147 -6.10 10.76 -12.92
N ARG A 148 -5.45 11.58 -12.09
CA ARG A 148 -4.25 12.34 -12.44
C ARG A 148 -3.14 12.00 -11.47
N ILE A 149 -1.95 11.74 -12.01
CA ILE A 149 -0.70 11.58 -11.27
C ILE A 149 0.19 12.77 -11.62
N GLU A 150 0.75 13.44 -10.63
CA GLU A 150 1.71 14.52 -10.81
C GLU A 150 2.93 14.25 -9.93
N HIS A 151 4.11 14.19 -10.54
CA HIS A 151 5.37 14.32 -9.82
C HIS A 151 5.78 15.79 -9.87
N ARG A 152 5.46 16.52 -8.79
CA ARG A 152 5.69 17.96 -8.71
C ARG A 152 7.15 18.21 -8.39
N PRO A 153 7.87 19.02 -9.20
CA PRO A 153 9.23 19.41 -8.88
C PRO A 153 9.25 20.42 -7.73
N MET A 154 10.44 20.64 -7.17
CA MET A 154 10.68 21.76 -6.26
C MET A 154 10.29 23.08 -6.94
N SER A 155 9.58 23.95 -6.21
CA SER A 155 9.16 25.27 -6.66
C SER A 155 9.13 26.26 -5.49
N GLU A 156 8.85 27.53 -5.75
CA GLU A 156 8.70 28.55 -4.69
C GLU A 156 7.59 28.22 -3.67
N PHE A 157 6.61 27.38 -4.06
CA PHE A 157 5.51 26.92 -3.20
C PHE A 157 5.70 25.50 -2.66
N HIS A 158 6.69 24.76 -3.17
CA HIS A 158 6.96 23.38 -2.79
C HIS A 158 8.46 23.20 -2.55
N GLU A 159 8.85 23.18 -1.28
CA GLU A 159 10.27 23.11 -0.88
C GLU A 159 10.98 21.83 -1.33
N ARG A 160 10.21 20.79 -1.71
CA ARG A 160 10.66 19.42 -1.95
C ARG A 160 9.79 18.78 -3.04
N PRO A 161 10.35 17.99 -3.97
CA PRO A 161 9.53 17.25 -4.93
C PRO A 161 8.57 16.27 -4.24
N SER A 162 7.44 16.00 -4.85
CA SER A 162 6.45 15.09 -4.26
C SER A 162 5.51 14.52 -5.30
N TRP A 163 5.00 13.32 -5.01
CA TRP A 163 3.98 12.68 -5.81
C TRP A 163 2.60 13.05 -5.29
N HIS A 164 1.75 13.49 -6.20
CA HIS A 164 0.35 13.78 -5.95
C HIS A 164 -0.50 12.95 -6.90
N ILE A 165 -1.39 12.14 -6.33
CA ILE A 165 -2.36 11.38 -7.10
C ILE A 165 -3.73 11.87 -6.67
N GLU A 166 -4.56 12.23 -7.63
CA GLU A 166 -5.92 12.68 -7.36
C GLU A 166 -6.89 11.99 -8.30
N VAL A 167 -8.04 11.61 -7.75
CA VAL A 167 -9.18 11.17 -8.54
C VAL A 167 -10.32 12.15 -8.32
N ARG A 168 -10.92 12.64 -9.40
CA ARG A 168 -11.95 13.67 -9.37
C ARG A 168 -13.20 13.22 -10.12
N THR A 169 -14.32 13.85 -9.80
CA THR A 169 -15.64 13.54 -10.38
C THR A 169 -15.81 14.06 -11.81
N SER A 170 -14.95 14.96 -12.27
CA SER A 170 -14.96 15.52 -13.62
C SER A 170 -13.54 15.58 -14.17
N SER A 171 -13.41 15.28 -15.47
CA SER A 171 -12.18 15.41 -16.25
C SER A 171 -11.96 16.81 -16.82
N ASP A 172 -12.91 17.73 -16.62
CA ASP A 172 -12.77 19.13 -17.05
C ASP A 172 -11.71 19.84 -16.19
N GLU A 173 -10.58 20.20 -16.81
CA GLU A 173 -9.50 20.93 -16.13
C GLU A 173 -9.88 22.36 -15.73
N SER A 174 -10.81 22.99 -16.45
CA SER A 174 -11.28 24.35 -16.14
C SER A 174 -12.21 24.36 -14.92
N PHE A 175 -13.00 23.29 -14.77
CA PHE A 175 -13.92 23.09 -13.66
C PHE A 175 -13.74 21.71 -13.05
N PRO A 176 -12.59 21.49 -12.38
CA PRO A 176 -12.27 20.18 -11.88
C PRO A 176 -13.23 19.89 -10.72
N GLY A 177 -14.08 18.88 -10.91
CA GLY A 177 -15.13 18.52 -9.97
C GLY A 177 -14.58 18.13 -8.59
N PRO A 178 -15.45 17.89 -7.60
CA PRO A 178 -15.04 17.40 -6.29
C PRO A 178 -14.03 16.25 -6.36
N ARG A 179 -13.06 16.27 -5.46
CA ARG A 179 -12.06 15.20 -5.31
C ARG A 179 -12.70 14.00 -4.63
N ILE A 180 -12.56 12.84 -5.25
CA ILE A 180 -13.07 11.55 -4.77
C ILE A 180 -12.10 10.98 -3.73
N TRP A 181 -10.83 10.88 -4.08
CA TRP A 181 -9.75 10.55 -3.15
C TRP A 181 -8.42 11.12 -3.65
N HIS A 182 -7.41 11.07 -2.78
CA HIS A 182 -6.05 11.50 -3.10
C HIS A 182 -5.02 10.55 -2.51
N ALA A 183 -3.80 10.61 -3.02
CA ALA A 183 -2.61 10.10 -2.36
C ALA A 183 -1.47 11.12 -2.48
N PHE A 184 -0.66 11.19 -1.45
CA PHE A 184 0.53 12.01 -1.39
C PHE A 184 1.71 11.15 -0.93
N LEU A 185 2.84 11.27 -1.61
CA LEU A 185 4.10 10.63 -1.24
C LEU A 185 5.20 11.70 -1.31
N ASP A 186 5.98 11.85 -0.24
CA ASP A 186 7.07 12.82 -0.21
C ASP A 186 8.29 12.40 -1.05
N GLU A 187 9.27 13.30 -1.16
CA GLU A 187 10.49 13.11 -1.97
C GLU A 187 11.34 11.89 -1.58
N HIS A 188 11.22 11.41 -0.33
CA HIS A 188 12.08 10.35 0.19
C HIS A 188 11.43 8.98 0.10
N VAL A 189 10.17 8.90 -0.33
CA VAL A 189 9.55 7.62 -0.61
C VAL A 189 10.35 6.94 -1.73
N PRO A 190 10.90 5.74 -1.51
CA PRO A 190 11.66 5.06 -2.54
C PRO A 190 10.82 4.87 -3.80
N ASP A 191 11.39 5.16 -4.98
CA ASP A 191 10.83 4.87 -6.32
C ASP A 191 10.19 3.48 -6.36
N ARG A 192 10.84 2.56 -5.67
CA ARG A 192 10.31 1.46 -4.88
C ARG A 192 8.82 1.23 -4.91
N LEU A 193 8.28 1.97 -3.96
CA LEU A 193 6.96 1.91 -3.41
C LEU A 193 6.04 2.76 -4.28
N VAL A 194 6.57 3.86 -4.86
CA VAL A 194 5.88 4.66 -5.86
C VAL A 194 5.49 3.79 -7.05
N GLY A 195 6.46 3.12 -7.70
CA GLY A 195 6.20 2.26 -8.86
C GLY A 195 5.27 1.09 -8.53
N ALA A 196 5.34 0.52 -7.32
CA ALA A 196 4.41 -0.51 -6.88
C ALA A 196 2.98 0.01 -6.72
N PHE A 197 2.81 1.21 -6.14
CA PHE A 197 1.51 1.87 -6.02
C PHE A 197 0.93 2.24 -7.39
N LEU A 198 1.74 2.91 -8.22
CA LEU A 198 1.33 3.34 -9.56
C LEU A 198 1.02 2.13 -10.47
N GLY A 199 1.81 1.06 -10.38
CA GLY A 199 1.53 -0.19 -11.09
C GLY A 199 0.22 -0.83 -10.64
N ALA A 200 -0.04 -0.89 -9.33
CA ALA A 200 -1.31 -1.42 -8.83
C ALA A 200 -2.51 -0.55 -9.21
N LEU A 201 -2.32 0.77 -9.31
CA LEU A 201 -3.33 1.74 -9.72
C LEU A 201 -3.65 1.66 -11.22
N ALA A 202 -2.62 1.52 -12.06
CA ALA A 202 -2.73 1.50 -13.51
C ALA A 202 -3.07 0.12 -14.10
N ASP A 203 -2.96 -0.95 -13.30
CA ASP A 203 -3.34 -2.31 -13.69
C ASP A 203 -4.79 -2.36 -14.20
N GLN A 204 -4.95 -2.93 -15.39
CA GLN A 204 -6.22 -2.99 -16.12
C GLN A 204 -7.15 -4.10 -15.64
N SER A 205 -6.66 -5.04 -14.81
CA SER A 205 -7.50 -6.09 -14.26
C SER A 205 -8.48 -5.55 -13.22
N PRO A 206 -9.74 -6.01 -13.21
CA PRO A 206 -10.78 -5.49 -12.33
C PRO A 206 -10.49 -5.79 -10.86
N LEU A 207 -10.99 -4.93 -9.97
CA LEU A 207 -11.02 -5.22 -8.53
C LEU A 207 -12.31 -5.96 -8.17
N GLN A 208 -12.18 -6.95 -7.30
CA GLN A 208 -13.31 -7.75 -6.84
C GLN A 208 -14.13 -6.96 -5.81
N ARG A 209 -15.43 -6.83 -6.06
CA ARG A 209 -16.39 -6.22 -5.14
C ARG A 209 -17.56 -7.17 -4.91
N GLY A 210 -18.14 -7.16 -3.72
CA GLY A 210 -19.40 -7.85 -3.48
C GLY A 210 -20.55 -7.12 -4.15
N MET A 211 -21.62 -7.85 -4.49
CA MET A 211 -22.88 -7.24 -4.91
C MET A 211 -23.33 -6.21 -3.86
N PHE A 212 -23.64 -4.99 -4.32
CA PHE A 212 -23.98 -3.82 -3.50
C PHE A 212 -22.85 -3.17 -2.70
N ASP A 213 -21.60 -3.60 -2.89
CA ASP A 213 -20.47 -2.84 -2.34
C ASP A 213 -20.40 -1.45 -2.98
N ARG A 214 -20.10 -0.46 -2.14
CA ARG A 214 -19.99 0.94 -2.55
C ARG A 214 -18.73 1.17 -3.38
N THR A 215 -18.90 1.69 -4.60
CA THR A 215 -17.81 2.21 -5.43
C THR A 215 -17.45 3.65 -5.05
N ALA A 216 -16.30 4.14 -5.50
CA ALA A 216 -15.90 5.53 -5.25
C ALA A 216 -16.73 6.52 -6.08
N HIS A 217 -17.17 6.10 -7.27
CA HIS A 217 -17.89 6.91 -8.23
C HIS A 217 -18.88 6.08 -9.04
N TYR A 218 -19.96 6.69 -9.53
CA TYR A 218 -20.96 6.03 -10.37
C TYR A 218 -20.42 5.63 -11.75
N SER A 219 -19.31 6.22 -12.19
CA SER A 219 -18.64 5.83 -13.45
C SER A 219 -17.84 4.53 -13.35
N ALA A 220 -17.72 3.95 -12.14
CA ALA A 220 -17.19 2.61 -12.00
C ALA A 220 -18.15 1.61 -12.65
N VAL A 221 -17.65 0.82 -13.59
CA VAL A 221 -18.36 -0.28 -14.23
C VAL A 221 -18.27 -1.50 -13.32
N GLN A 222 -19.41 -2.11 -13.02
CA GLN A 222 -19.51 -3.35 -12.25
C GLN A 222 -20.18 -4.42 -13.10
N GLU A 223 -19.47 -5.50 -13.38
CA GLU A 223 -19.97 -6.64 -14.14
C GLU A 223 -19.94 -7.91 -13.29
N PRO A 224 -20.90 -8.84 -13.43
CA PRO A 224 -20.85 -10.12 -12.73
C PRO A 224 -19.52 -10.82 -12.99
N SER A 225 -18.80 -11.15 -11.91
CA SER A 225 -17.49 -11.78 -12.04
C SER A 225 -17.64 -13.25 -12.49
N PRO A 226 -16.73 -13.76 -13.33
CA PRO A 226 -16.65 -15.20 -13.61
C PRO A 226 -16.11 -16.00 -12.40
N LEU A 227 -15.56 -15.33 -11.39
CA LEU A 227 -15.02 -15.97 -10.20
C LEU A 227 -16.15 -16.43 -9.28
N ARG A 228 -15.96 -17.60 -8.67
CA ARG A 228 -16.79 -18.01 -7.54
C ARG A 228 -16.33 -17.29 -6.26
N PRO A 229 -17.23 -17.08 -5.28
CA PRO A 229 -16.87 -16.44 -4.01
C PRO A 229 -15.66 -17.10 -3.32
N GLN A 230 -15.60 -18.44 -3.32
CA GLN A 230 -14.48 -19.20 -2.77
C GLN A 230 -13.15 -18.89 -3.48
N GLN A 231 -13.16 -18.62 -4.79
CA GLN A 231 -11.94 -18.29 -5.54
C GLN A 231 -11.38 -16.92 -5.13
N VAL A 232 -12.24 -15.97 -4.75
CA VAL A 232 -11.82 -14.67 -4.20
C VAL A 232 -11.14 -14.86 -2.84
N VAL A 233 -11.73 -15.70 -1.97
CA VAL A 233 -11.15 -16.06 -0.67
C VAL A 233 -9.81 -16.78 -0.83
N ASP A 234 -9.73 -17.74 -1.76
CA ASP A 234 -8.52 -18.51 -2.03
C ASP A 234 -7.40 -17.61 -2.56
N ALA A 235 -7.72 -16.66 -3.46
CA ALA A 235 -6.77 -15.70 -3.99
C ALA A 235 -6.17 -14.81 -2.89
N HIS A 236 -7.01 -14.27 -1.99
CA HIS A 236 -6.54 -13.50 -0.83
C HIS A 236 -5.65 -14.35 0.09
N THR A 237 -6.09 -15.57 0.40
CA THR A 237 -5.34 -16.50 1.25
C THR A 237 -3.98 -16.87 0.64
N ALA A 238 -3.92 -17.11 -0.67
CA ALA A 238 -2.69 -17.41 -1.39
C ALA A 238 -1.72 -16.22 -1.38
N ARG A 239 -2.21 -15.00 -1.60
CA ARG A 239 -1.42 -13.76 -1.49
C ARG A 239 -0.82 -13.61 -0.09
N VAL A 240 -1.64 -13.74 0.96
CA VAL A 240 -1.21 -13.64 2.36
C VAL A 240 -0.14 -14.70 2.71
N LYS A 241 -0.30 -15.94 2.23
CA LYS A 241 0.71 -17.01 2.40
C LYS A 241 2.04 -16.66 1.71
N THR A 242 1.97 -16.08 0.52
CA THR A 242 3.15 -15.65 -0.24
C THR A 242 3.91 -14.55 0.50
N LEU A 243 3.21 -13.52 1.00
CA LEU A 243 3.81 -12.45 1.80
C LEU A 243 4.46 -12.97 3.07
N ARG A 244 3.81 -13.91 3.76
CA ARG A 244 4.38 -14.58 4.94
C ARG A 244 5.68 -15.31 4.59
N ALA A 245 5.74 -16.00 3.46
CA ALA A 245 6.94 -16.71 3.02
C ALA A 245 8.08 -15.74 2.66
N GLN A 246 7.78 -14.65 1.96
CA GLN A 246 8.74 -13.60 1.61
C GLN A 246 9.31 -12.92 2.86
N ALA A 247 8.46 -12.51 3.81
CA ALA A 247 8.90 -11.90 5.06
C ALA A 247 9.82 -12.81 5.89
N ARG A 248 9.55 -14.13 5.88
CA ARG A 248 10.42 -15.13 6.51
C ARG A 248 11.75 -15.26 5.77
N ALA A 249 11.75 -15.19 4.43
CA ALA A 249 12.97 -15.23 3.64
C ALA A 249 13.87 -14.02 3.92
N VAL A 250 13.31 -12.80 3.94
CA VAL A 250 14.03 -11.56 4.27
C VAL A 250 14.63 -11.63 5.67
N ARG A 251 13.85 -12.05 6.67
CA ARG A 251 14.35 -12.19 8.05
C ARG A 251 15.52 -13.18 8.15
N ARG A 252 15.43 -14.33 7.46
CA ARG A 252 16.54 -15.31 7.42
C ARG A 252 17.81 -14.73 6.79
N GLN A 253 17.68 -13.94 5.73
CA GLN A 253 18.83 -13.26 5.09
C GLN A 253 19.47 -12.24 6.03
N GLN A 254 18.65 -11.44 6.74
CA GLN A 254 19.15 -10.47 7.71
C GLN A 254 19.90 -11.14 8.88
N THR A 255 19.38 -12.26 9.39
CA THR A 255 20.06 -13.02 10.45
C THR A 255 21.35 -13.68 9.96
N ALA A 256 21.40 -14.17 8.73
CA ALA A 256 22.61 -14.76 8.15
C ALA A 256 23.72 -13.73 7.90
N ASN A 257 23.36 -12.49 7.57
CA ASN A 257 24.31 -11.40 7.32
C ASN A 257 24.80 -10.73 8.62
N ALA A 258 24.15 -10.97 9.76
CA ALA A 258 24.64 -10.53 11.07
C ALA A 258 25.80 -11.43 11.51
N THR A 259 27.04 -10.99 11.26
CA THR A 259 28.26 -11.67 11.74
C THR A 259 28.19 -11.83 13.26
N PRO A 260 28.36 -13.03 13.84
CA PRO A 260 28.37 -13.18 15.29
C PRO A 260 29.50 -12.34 15.91
N PRO A 261 29.28 -11.70 17.07
CA PRO A 261 30.34 -10.96 17.75
C PRO A 261 31.52 -11.90 18.01
N ALA A 262 32.72 -11.44 17.64
CA ALA A 262 33.95 -12.16 17.92
C ALA A 262 34.02 -12.48 19.42
N PRO A 263 34.39 -13.70 19.84
CA PRO A 263 34.51 -14.03 21.25
C PRO A 263 35.53 -13.08 21.88
N THR A 264 35.06 -12.27 22.83
CA THR A 264 35.91 -11.41 23.65
C THR A 264 36.89 -12.31 24.39
N THR A 265 38.15 -12.34 23.94
CA THR A 265 39.24 -12.99 24.65
C THR A 265 39.34 -12.35 26.03
N ALA A 266 38.93 -13.07 27.06
CA ALA A 266 39.07 -12.64 28.44
C ALA A 266 40.57 -12.40 28.72
N VAL A 267 40.92 -11.15 29.00
CA VAL A 267 42.26 -10.79 29.46
C VAL A 267 42.42 -11.40 30.85
N GLN A 268 43.17 -12.50 30.93
CA GLN A 268 43.60 -13.06 32.21
C GLN A 268 44.47 -12.02 32.93
N SER A 269 44.03 -11.63 34.12
CA SER A 269 44.73 -10.79 35.06
C SER A 269 46.03 -11.47 35.51
N ALA A 270 47.17 -10.95 35.05
CA ALA A 270 48.46 -11.30 35.59
C ALA A 270 48.66 -10.60 36.95
N ALA A 271 48.52 -11.37 38.03
CA ALA A 271 49.01 -10.98 39.34
C ALA A 271 50.53 -10.80 39.29
N ARG A 272 51.05 -9.68 39.79
CA ARG A 272 52.47 -9.53 40.13
C ARG A 272 52.61 -9.08 41.58
N ARG A 273 53.54 -9.78 42.23
CA ARG A 273 54.05 -9.63 43.60
C ARG A 273 54.57 -8.23 43.91
#